data_AF-A0A2V5SU45-F1
#
_entry.id   AF-A0A2V5SU45-F1
#
_cell.length_a   1.000
_cell.length_b   1.000
_cell.length_c   1.000
_cell.angle_alpha   90.00
_cell.angle_beta   90.00
_cell.angle_gamma   90.00
#
_symmetry.space_group_name_H-M   'P 1'
#
loop_
_entity.id
_entity.type
_entity.pdbx_description
1 polymer ?
#
loop_
_entity_poly.entity_id
_entity_poly.type
_entity_poly.pdbx_seq_one_letter_code
_entity_poly.pdbx_strand_id
1 'polypeptide(L)'
;QFTRRDENKFLEVTLRSGRKEMLYRSDLISGAIVASIVERAKAIAIKRAIATQQDQGIRETDLQLGFNAEYAENDIFPTTDVTEDWLKLIDYDPENVVKISPVKPVSDARAHATSGVI
;
A
#
# COMPACT_ATOMS: atom_id res chain seq x y z
N GLN A 1 10.12 -6.73 1.22
CA GLN A 1 8.81 -6.05 1.19
C GLN A 1 7.91 -6.46 0.01
N PHE A 2 8.40 -7.17 -1.01
CA PHE A 2 7.58 -7.65 -2.15
C PHE A 2 7.28 -9.15 -2.14
N THR A 3 7.79 -9.90 -1.17
CA THR A 3 7.51 -11.33 -1.06
C THR A 3 6.07 -11.52 -0.58
N ARG A 4 5.35 -12.47 -1.19
CA ARG A 4 4.01 -12.93 -0.74
C ARG A 4 4.12 -13.61 0.63
N ARG A 5 4.17 -12.78 1.67
CA ARG A 5 4.16 -13.15 3.09
C ARG A 5 2.88 -12.62 3.71
N ASP A 6 2.44 -13.25 4.79
CA ASP A 6 1.22 -12.86 5.49
C ASP A 6 1.25 -11.39 5.96
N GLU A 7 2.44 -10.90 6.30
CA GLU A 7 2.75 -9.51 6.65
C GLU A 7 2.38 -8.49 5.55
N ASN A 8 2.38 -8.93 4.28
CA ASN A 8 2.16 -8.07 3.11
C ASN A 8 0.78 -8.27 2.49
N LYS A 9 -0.11 -9.07 3.12
CA LYS A 9 -1.51 -9.16 2.72
C LYS A 9 -2.17 -7.80 2.94
N PHE A 10 -2.85 -7.30 1.93
CA PHE A 10 -3.39 -5.95 1.95
C PHE A 10 -4.89 -5.92 1.72
N LEU A 11 -5.39 -6.68 0.75
CA LEU A 11 -6.80 -6.68 0.36
C LEU A 11 -7.34 -8.09 0.21
N GLU A 12 -8.57 -8.27 0.66
CA GLU A 12 -9.42 -9.38 0.26
C GLU A 12 -10.45 -8.85 -0.76
N VAL A 13 -10.41 -9.39 -1.97
CA VAL A 13 -11.40 -9.13 -3.02
C VAL A 13 -12.36 -10.31 -3.06
N THR A 14 -13.66 -10.05 -2.90
CA THR A 14 -14.71 -11.05 -3.07
C THR A 14 -15.33 -10.89 -4.44
N LEU A 15 -15.25 -11.93 -5.26
CA LEU A 15 -15.81 -11.97 -6.60
C LEU A 15 -17.28 -12.40 -6.59
N ARG A 16 -17.99 -12.08 -7.66
CA ARG A 16 -19.40 -12.49 -7.88
C ARG A 16 -19.59 -14.00 -7.91
N SER A 17 -18.56 -14.75 -8.30
CA SER A 17 -18.53 -16.22 -8.24
C SER A 17 -18.50 -16.77 -6.81
N GLY A 18 -18.34 -15.92 -5.79
CA GLY A 18 -18.12 -16.31 -4.39
C GLY A 18 -16.66 -16.62 -4.07
N ARG A 19 -15.76 -16.61 -5.07
CA ARG A 19 -14.31 -16.77 -4.85
C ARG A 19 -13.75 -15.55 -4.13
N LYS A 20 -12.86 -15.79 -3.17
CA LYS A 20 -12.09 -14.76 -2.47
C LYS A 20 -10.65 -14.80 -2.94
N GLU A 21 -10.11 -13.62 -3.24
CA GLU A 21 -8.73 -13.45 -3.66
C GLU A 21 -8.00 -12.52 -2.69
N MET A 22 -6.79 -12.92 -2.30
CA MET A 22 -5.94 -12.13 -1.43
C MET A 22 -4.89 -11.43 -2.28
N LEU A 23 -4.97 -10.10 -2.32
CA LEU A 23 -3.98 -9.26 -2.95
C LEU A 23 -2.92 -8.85 -1.94
N TYR A 24 -1.67 -8.97 -2.36
CA TYR A 24 -0.50 -8.51 -1.62
C TYR A 24 -0.14 -7.11 -2.08
N ARG A 25 0.61 -6.38 -1.25
CA ARG A 25 1.10 -5.04 -1.60
C ARG A 25 1.86 -4.98 -2.93
N SER A 26 2.55 -6.06 -3.30
CA SER A 26 3.24 -6.18 -4.59
C SER A 26 2.30 -6.15 -5.79
N ASP A 27 1.07 -6.63 -5.62
CA ASP A 27 0.07 -6.72 -6.68
C ASP A 27 -0.64 -5.38 -6.92
N LEU A 28 -0.38 -4.37 -6.08
CA LEU A 28 -1.00 -3.04 -6.13
C LEU A 28 -0.04 -1.96 -6.59
N ILE A 29 1.16 -2.34 -7.02
CA ILE A 29 2.12 -1.40 -7.60
C ILE A 29 1.57 -0.99 -8.96
N SER A 30 1.05 0.23 -9.03
CA SER A 30 0.53 0.83 -10.25
C SER A 30 1.32 2.09 -10.63
N GLY A 31 1.11 2.57 -11.85
CA GLY A 31 1.69 3.84 -12.30
C GLY A 31 1.29 5.02 -11.41
N ALA A 32 0.08 5.00 -10.83
CA ALA A 32 -0.38 6.00 -9.87
C ALA A 32 0.42 5.98 -8.56
N ILE A 33 0.68 4.79 -8.01
CA ILE A 33 1.52 4.65 -6.80
C ILE A 33 2.95 5.12 -7.07
N VAL A 34 3.52 4.75 -8.23
CA VAL A 34 4.86 5.22 -8.62
C VAL A 34 4.88 6.75 -8.77
N ALA A 35 3.86 7.35 -9.38
CA ALA A 35 3.74 8.79 -9.53
C ALA A 35 3.64 9.49 -8.17
N SER A 36 2.82 8.97 -7.25
CA SER A 36 2.67 9.47 -5.88
C SER A 36 3.99 9.44 -5.11
N ILE A 37 4.72 8.31 -5.16
CA ILE A 37 6.05 8.19 -4.51
C ILE A 37 7.01 9.26 -5.06
N VAL A 38 7.03 9.46 -6.37
CA VAL A 38 7.90 10.46 -7.02
C VAL A 38 7.49 11.89 -6.62
N GLU A 39 6.20 12.19 -6.54
CA GLU A 39 5.69 13.49 -6.09
C GLU A 39 6.12 13.79 -4.64
N ARG A 40 5.96 12.82 -3.74
CA ARG A 40 6.41 12.95 -2.35
C ARG A 40 7.92 13.13 -2.25
N ALA A 41 8.70 12.36 -3.01
CA ALA A 41 10.15 12.50 -3.05
C ALA A 41 10.57 13.90 -3.52
N LYS A 42 9.90 14.45 -4.54
CA LYS A 42 10.11 15.83 -5.00
C LYS A 42 9.80 16.84 -3.89
N ALA A 43 8.69 16.69 -3.20
CA ALA A 43 8.32 17.58 -2.10
C ALA A 43 9.35 17.56 -0.96
N ILE A 44 9.89 16.39 -0.62
CA ILE A 44 10.96 16.23 0.38
C ILE A 44 12.25 16.90 -0.10
N ALA A 45 12.65 16.69 -1.35
CA ALA A 45 13.83 17.31 -1.93
C ALA A 45 13.74 18.85 -1.92
N ILE A 46 12.59 19.41 -2.28
CA ILE A 46 12.34 20.86 -2.24
C ILE A 46 12.42 21.39 -0.81
N LYS A 47 11.74 20.74 0.15
CA LYS A 47 11.80 21.12 1.57
C LYS A 47 13.23 21.11 2.09
N ARG A 48 14.01 20.09 1.73
CA ARG A 48 15.43 19.98 2.08
C ARG A 48 16.26 21.11 1.48
N ALA A 49 16.12 21.40 0.19
CA ALA A 49 16.85 22.47 -0.49
C ALA A 49 16.59 23.84 0.15
N ILE A 50 15.34 24.14 0.52
CA ILE A 50 14.96 25.36 1.24
C ILE A 50 15.64 25.42 2.61
N ALA A 51 15.60 24.32 3.38
CA ALA A 51 16.17 24.27 4.73
C ALA A 51 17.71 24.39 4.75
N THR A 52 18.39 23.81 3.75
CA THR A 52 19.86 23.84 3.68
C THR A 52 20.41 25.04 2.90
N GLN A 53 19.55 25.82 2.22
CA GLN A 53 19.92 26.87 1.27
C GLN A 53 20.95 26.41 0.22
N GLN A 54 20.84 25.15 -0.21
CA GLN A 54 21.72 24.55 -1.21
C GLN A 54 20.86 23.98 -2.32
N ASP A 55 21.16 24.37 -3.55
CA ASP A 55 20.43 23.86 -4.70
C ASP A 55 20.89 22.43 -5.00
N GLN A 56 19.97 21.48 -4.82
CA GLN A 56 20.25 20.05 -4.93
C GLN A 56 19.01 19.32 -5.45
N GLY A 57 19.25 18.42 -6.41
CA GLY A 57 18.20 17.56 -6.95
C GLY A 57 17.70 16.50 -5.96
N ILE A 58 16.84 15.62 -6.48
CA ILE A 58 16.31 14.46 -5.76
C ILE A 58 17.45 13.51 -5.42
N ARG A 59 17.52 13.08 -4.16
CA ARG A 59 18.46 12.07 -3.68
C ARG A 59 17.75 10.74 -3.48
N GLU A 60 18.52 9.65 -3.45
CA GLU A 60 18.00 8.32 -3.11
C GLU A 60 17.24 8.32 -1.78
N THR A 61 17.75 9.04 -0.78
CA THR A 61 17.10 9.18 0.52
C THR A 61 15.70 9.80 0.43
N ASP A 62 15.48 10.74 -0.49
CA ASP A 62 14.18 11.38 -0.67
C ASP A 62 13.17 10.39 -1.27
N LEU A 63 13.61 9.53 -2.18
CA LEU A 63 12.80 8.44 -2.74
C LEU A 63 12.47 7.37 -1.69
N GLN A 64 13.44 6.96 -0.87
CA GLN A 64 13.19 6.00 0.22
C GLN A 64 12.21 6.56 1.25
N LEU A 65 12.32 7.85 1.59
CA LEU A 65 11.38 8.52 2.48
C LEU A 65 9.98 8.66 1.85
N GLY A 66 9.90 9.03 0.56
CA GLY A 66 8.64 9.09 -0.18
C GLY A 66 7.95 7.73 -0.27
N PHE A 67 8.72 6.67 -0.52
CA PHE A 67 8.26 5.28 -0.48
C PHE A 67 7.71 4.95 0.92
N ASN A 68 8.46 5.18 1.99
CA ASN A 68 7.98 4.87 3.33
C ASN A 68 6.74 5.68 3.73
N ALA A 69 6.66 6.95 3.32
CA ALA A 69 5.51 7.82 3.59
C ALA A 69 4.24 7.35 2.89
N GLU A 70 4.32 7.02 1.60
CA GLU A 70 3.20 6.43 0.85
C GLU A 70 2.68 5.16 1.52
N TYR A 71 3.61 4.33 2.04
CA TYR A 71 3.27 3.07 2.70
C TYR A 71 2.73 3.25 4.12
N ALA A 72 3.12 4.33 4.81
CA ALA A 72 2.66 4.64 6.16
C ALA A 72 1.27 5.28 6.16
N GLU A 73 0.99 6.15 5.19
CA GLU A 73 -0.26 6.92 5.12
C GLU A 73 -1.49 6.07 4.74
N ASN A 74 -1.34 4.84 4.23
CA ASN A 74 -2.45 3.93 3.92
C ASN A 74 -3.59 4.52 3.04
N ASP A 75 -3.36 5.61 2.33
CA ASP A 75 -4.31 6.23 1.39
C ASP A 75 -4.40 5.48 0.04
N ILE A 76 -4.10 4.18 0.04
CA ILE A 76 -4.26 3.32 -1.14
C ILE A 76 -5.74 2.99 -1.37
N PHE A 77 -6.58 3.17 -0.34
CA PHE A 77 -8.01 2.92 -0.50
C PHE A 77 -8.64 4.05 -1.30
N PRO A 78 -9.19 3.76 -2.48
CA PRO A 78 -10.02 4.74 -3.16
C PRO A 78 -11.21 5.08 -2.25
N THR A 79 -11.59 6.34 -2.21
CA THR A 79 -12.90 6.71 -1.68
C THR A 79 -13.99 5.98 -2.48
N THR A 80 -15.17 5.81 -1.89
CA THR A 80 -16.25 4.95 -2.45
C THR A 80 -16.63 5.33 -3.89
N ASP A 81 -16.42 6.59 -4.28
CA ASP A 81 -16.67 7.18 -5.59
C ASP A 81 -15.60 6.86 -6.66
N VAL A 82 -14.39 6.41 -6.28
CA VAL A 82 -13.28 6.13 -7.21
C VAL A 82 -12.90 4.64 -7.26
N THR A 83 -13.67 3.79 -6.57
CA THR A 83 -13.35 2.36 -6.41
C THR A 83 -13.35 1.61 -7.75
N GLU A 84 -14.29 1.91 -8.65
CA GLU A 84 -14.36 1.23 -9.95
C GLU A 84 -13.16 1.54 -10.86
N ASP A 85 -12.73 2.80 -10.90
CA ASP A 85 -11.58 3.20 -11.71
C ASP A 85 -10.28 2.66 -11.12
N TRP A 86 -10.22 2.56 -9.80
CA TRP A 86 -9.12 1.91 -9.10
C TRP A 86 -9.06 0.41 -9.40
N LEU A 87 -10.20 -0.29 -9.45
CA LEU A 87 -10.26 -1.71 -9.86
C LEU A 87 -9.74 -1.89 -11.29
N LYS A 88 -10.13 -1.02 -12.23
CA LYS A 88 -9.61 -1.05 -13.60
C LYS A 88 -8.09 -0.83 -13.64
N LEU A 89 -7.56 0.05 -12.79
CA LEU A 89 -6.12 0.34 -12.71
C LEU A 89 -5.28 -0.87 -12.27
N ILE A 90 -5.88 -1.78 -11.48
CA ILE A 90 -5.24 -3.02 -11.01
C ILE A 90 -5.65 -4.24 -11.85
N ASP A 91 -6.16 -4.03 -13.06
CA ASP A 91 -6.61 -5.06 -14.00
C ASP A 91 -7.76 -5.96 -13.47
N TYR A 92 -8.59 -5.44 -12.56
CA TYR A 92 -9.82 -6.10 -12.11
C TYR A 92 -11.05 -5.52 -12.82
N ASP A 93 -11.92 -6.41 -13.29
CA ASP A 93 -13.22 -6.03 -13.84
C ASP A 93 -14.20 -5.68 -12.70
N PRO A 94 -14.68 -4.43 -12.62
CA PRO A 94 -15.60 -3.99 -11.56
C PRO A 94 -16.88 -4.82 -11.49
N GLU A 95 -17.40 -5.33 -12.63
CA GLU A 95 -18.65 -6.10 -12.65
C GLU A 95 -18.51 -7.46 -11.93
N ASN A 96 -17.28 -7.96 -11.85
CA ASN A 96 -16.93 -9.23 -11.22
C ASN A 96 -16.57 -9.09 -9.73
N VAL A 97 -16.41 -7.87 -9.22
CA VAL A 97 -16.06 -7.59 -7.82
C VAL A 97 -17.31 -7.20 -7.03
N VAL A 98 -17.58 -7.91 -5.94
CA VAL A 98 -18.73 -7.64 -5.05
C VAL A 98 -18.32 -6.86 -3.82
N LYS A 99 -17.12 -7.11 -3.30
CA LYS A 99 -16.63 -6.47 -2.09
C LYS A 99 -15.11 -6.40 -2.08
N ILE A 100 -14.59 -5.25 -1.66
CA ILE A 100 -13.20 -5.10 -1.24
C ILE A 100 -13.15 -4.91 0.28
N SER A 101 -12.18 -5.52 0.96
CA SER A 101 -12.02 -5.35 2.40
C SER A 101 -10.54 -5.26 2.76
N PRO A 102 -10.12 -4.26 3.57
CA PRO A 102 -8.77 -4.20 4.09
C PRO A 102 -8.45 -5.43 4.93
N VAL A 103 -7.30 -6.03 4.69
CA VAL A 103 -6.74 -7.04 5.57
C VAL A 103 -6.04 -6.29 6.69
N LYS A 104 -6.64 -6.25 7.88
CA LYS A 104 -5.89 -5.81 9.06
C LYS A 104 -4.71 -6.78 9.21
N PRO A 105 -3.46 -6.30 9.30
CA PRO A 105 -2.36 -7.18 9.65
C PRO A 105 -2.76 -7.83 10.97
N VAL A 106 -2.82 -9.16 10.96
CA VAL A 106 -3.05 -9.93 12.18
C VAL A 106 -1.82 -9.66 13.03
N SER A 107 -1.90 -8.68 13.94
CA SER A 107 -0.95 -8.62 15.03
C SER A 107 -1.01 -9.98 15.70
N ASP A 108 0.13 -10.63 15.88
CA ASP A 108 0.32 -11.96 16.48
C ASP A 108 -0.46 -12.14 17.81
N ALA A 109 -1.78 -12.32 17.74
CA ALA A 109 -2.64 -12.59 18.88
C ALA A 109 -2.70 -14.09 19.18
N ARG A 110 -1.73 -14.87 18.70
CA ARG A 110 -1.57 -16.31 18.99
C ARG A 110 -0.18 -16.68 19.48
N ALA A 111 0.62 -15.72 19.96
CA ALA A 111 1.92 -16.03 20.56
C ALA A 111 1.91 -16.28 22.08
N HIS A 112 0.76 -16.28 22.78
CA HIS A 112 0.70 -16.56 24.23
C HIS A 112 -0.46 -17.50 24.62
N ALA A 113 -0.59 -18.62 23.91
CA ALA A 113 -1.26 -19.79 24.48
C ALA A 113 -0.20 -20.88 24.61
N THR A 114 0.06 -21.31 25.86
CA THR A 114 0.97 -22.38 26.30
C THR A 114 2.44 -21.98 26.54
N SER A 115 2.73 -21.50 27.76
CA SER A 115 3.76 -22.13 28.60
C SER A 115 3.57 -21.68 30.05
N GLY A 116 3.32 -22.63 30.95
CA GLY A 116 3.08 -22.37 32.35
C GLY A 116 2.44 -23.55 33.07
N VAL A 117 3.12 -24.70 33.07
CA VAL A 117 2.96 -25.73 34.09
C VAL A 117 3.57 -25.18 35.38
N ILE A 118 2.78 -25.02 36.45
CA ILE A 118 2.99 -25.56 37.82
C ILE A 118 1.62 -25.68 38.49
#